data_AF-A0A4Z0W6X0-F1
#
_entry.id   AF-A0A4Z0W6X0-F1
#
_cell.length_a   1.000
_cell.length_b   1.000
_cell.length_c   1.000
_cell.angle_alpha   90.00
_cell.angle_beta   90.00
_cell.angle_gamma   90.00
#
_symmetry.space_group_name_H-M   'P 1'
#
loop_
_entity.id
_entity.type
_entity.pdbx_description
1 polymer ?
#
loop_
_entity_poly.entity_id
_entity_poly.type
_entity_poly.pdbx_seq_one_letter_code
_entity_poly.pdbx_strand_id
1 'polypeptide(L)'
;MNYFGIDYGDKKCGIAKANEIIKIASPYTTVDRKDLISFFDKELNKDDVIVFGLPKSMSFNYSKQSFKTIDKAIEIKNKFSNNLFLVDERLTTQSLYNEMKGKVNSKKIKKTKDQNSAVLILSIYLNNPNIGYKLSKKEIYTVDKSKFSNKNVLVENIALKNPKNDFSYEIKDPWLFWYYFNRNIISEYSYKNKDTFDVILNSENINDFIK
;
A
#
# COMPACT_ATOMS: atom_id res chain seq x y z
N MET A 1 4.77 -9.99 20.78
CA MET A 1 4.52 -9.03 19.68
C MET A 1 3.03 -8.74 19.57
N ASN A 2 2.67 -7.49 19.30
CA ASN A 2 1.31 -7.05 18.98
C ASN A 2 1.19 -6.64 17.52
N TYR A 3 -0.05 -6.65 17.03
CA TYR A 3 -0.41 -6.13 15.72
C TYR A 3 -1.44 -5.02 15.89
N PHE A 4 -1.26 -3.92 15.17
CA PHE A 4 -2.17 -2.79 15.13
C PHE A 4 -2.74 -2.63 13.74
N GLY A 5 -4.07 -2.61 13.63
CA GLY A 5 -4.80 -2.31 12.40
C GLY A 5 -5.30 -0.87 12.41
N ILE A 6 -5.18 -0.16 11.30
CA ILE A 6 -5.49 1.26 11.21
C ILE A 6 -6.39 1.52 10.02
N ASP A 7 -7.57 2.08 10.30
CA ASP A 7 -8.41 2.76 9.32
C ASP A 7 -8.09 4.26 9.36
N TYR A 8 -7.40 4.78 8.35
CA TYR A 8 -6.89 6.14 8.31
C TYR A 8 -7.87 7.11 7.63
N GLY A 9 -8.82 7.62 8.42
CA GLY A 9 -9.81 8.60 7.98
C GLY A 9 -9.30 10.05 7.94
N ASP A 10 -10.13 10.96 7.43
CA ASP A 10 -9.77 12.38 7.30
C ASP A 10 -9.70 13.11 8.66
N LYS A 11 -10.54 12.74 9.63
CA LYS A 11 -10.57 13.38 10.97
C LYS A 11 -10.06 12.48 12.08
N LYS A 12 -10.44 11.20 12.03
CA LYS A 12 -10.18 10.20 13.07
C LYS A 12 -9.58 8.94 12.46
N CYS A 13 -8.85 8.20 13.27
CA CYS A 13 -8.27 6.93 12.90
C CYS A 13 -8.84 5.84 13.82
N GLY A 14 -9.51 4.85 13.22
CA GLY A 14 -9.93 3.65 13.94
C GLY A 14 -8.74 2.74 14.15
N ILE A 15 -8.61 2.17 15.35
CA ILE A 15 -7.49 1.29 15.72
C ILE A 15 -8.03 -0.05 16.22
N ALA A 16 -7.50 -1.13 15.66
CA ALA A 16 -7.69 -2.48 16.14
C ALA A 16 -6.37 -3.05 16.67
N LYS A 17 -6.45 -4.00 17.60
CA LYS A 17 -5.28 -4.68 18.17
C LYS A 17 -5.46 -6.18 18.09
N ALA A 18 -4.36 -6.89 17.92
CA ALA A 18 -4.27 -8.33 18.10
C ALA A 18 -2.93 -8.66 18.75
N ASN A 19 -2.82 -9.84 19.34
CA ASN A 19 -1.55 -10.37 19.79
C ASN A 19 -1.14 -11.59 18.95
N GLU A 20 0.14 -11.93 19.02
CA GLU A 20 0.74 -13.03 18.27
C GLU A 20 0.20 -14.42 18.64
N ILE A 21 -0.28 -14.61 19.87
CA ILE A 21 -0.73 -15.91 20.37
C ILE A 21 -2.12 -16.25 19.79
N ILE A 22 -3.05 -15.31 19.90
CA ILE A 22 -4.46 -15.51 19.56
C ILE A 22 -4.73 -15.14 18.09
N LYS A 23 -4.03 -14.11 17.56
CA LYS A 23 -4.22 -13.58 16.19
C LYS A 23 -5.67 -13.26 15.83
N ILE A 24 -6.47 -12.85 16.81
CA ILE A 24 -7.82 -12.34 16.60
C ILE A 24 -7.77 -10.83 16.78
N ALA A 25 -8.18 -10.10 15.74
CA ALA A 25 -8.32 -8.66 15.79
C ALA A 25 -9.55 -8.28 16.62
N SER A 26 -9.38 -7.32 17.52
CA SER A 26 -10.47 -6.69 18.27
C SER A 26 -10.39 -5.17 18.16
N PRO A 27 -11.53 -4.46 18.30
CA PRO A 27 -11.51 -3.00 18.41
C PRO A 27 -10.62 -2.59 19.60
N TYR A 28 -9.77 -1.59 19.41
CA TYR A 28 -8.90 -1.09 20.46
C TYR A 28 -9.26 0.33 20.88
N THR A 29 -9.20 1.28 19.95
CA THR A 29 -9.56 2.68 20.23
C THR A 29 -9.85 3.46 18.95
N THR A 30 -10.19 4.73 19.08
CA THR A 30 -10.23 5.71 17.99
C THR A 30 -9.51 6.95 18.44
N VAL A 31 -8.57 7.44 17.63
CA VAL A 31 -7.79 8.65 17.93
C VAL A 31 -8.05 9.72 16.88
N ASP A 32 -7.83 10.98 17.21
CA ASP A 32 -7.81 12.04 16.21
C ASP A 32 -6.58 11.85 15.29
N ARG A 33 -6.73 12.16 14.01
CA ARG A 33 -5.67 11.97 13.00
C ARG A 33 -4.35 12.62 13.38
N LYS A 34 -4.41 13.80 14.02
CA LYS A 34 -3.24 14.56 14.48
C LYS A 34 -2.48 13.85 15.61
N ASP A 35 -3.16 13.02 16.38
CA ASP A 35 -2.63 12.35 17.58
C ASP A 35 -2.17 10.92 17.28
N LEU A 36 -2.23 10.47 16.02
CA LEU A 36 -1.85 9.10 15.65
C LEU A 36 -0.39 8.78 15.96
N ILE A 37 0.51 9.75 15.78
CA ILE A 37 1.94 9.56 16.07
C ILE A 37 2.18 9.51 17.57
N SER A 38 1.56 10.39 18.36
CA SER A 38 1.71 10.39 19.82
C SER A 38 1.07 9.17 20.47
N PHE A 39 0.00 8.64 19.87
CA PHE A 39 -0.54 7.33 20.22
C PHE A 39 0.50 6.22 20.04
N PHE A 40 1.11 6.13 18.85
CA PHE A 40 2.09 5.08 18.57
C PHE A 40 3.38 5.21 19.38
N ASP A 41 3.76 6.44 19.74
CA ASP A 41 4.88 6.71 20.64
C ASP A 41 4.71 6.05 22.01
N LYS A 42 3.45 5.92 22.48
CA LYS A 42 3.10 5.31 23.77
C LYS A 42 2.84 3.82 23.69
N GLU A 43 2.29 3.35 22.57
CA GLU A 43 1.73 2.01 22.43
C GLU A 43 2.63 1.00 21.70
N LEU A 44 3.55 1.46 20.84
CA LEU A 44 4.40 0.55 20.06
C LEU A 44 5.59 0.05 20.85
N ASN A 45 5.84 -1.25 20.72
CA ASN A 45 7.12 -1.87 21.03
C ASN A 45 7.90 -2.15 19.74
N LYS A 46 9.21 -2.41 19.87
CA LYS A 46 10.15 -2.59 18.76
C LYS A 46 9.69 -3.62 17.71
N ASP A 47 9.11 -4.73 18.14
CA ASP A 47 8.76 -5.85 17.26
C ASP A 47 7.31 -5.81 16.77
N ASP A 48 6.52 -4.81 17.20
CA ASP A 48 5.11 -4.72 16.84
C ASP A 48 4.93 -4.47 15.34
N VAL A 49 3.80 -4.94 14.80
CA VAL A 49 3.46 -4.84 13.38
C VAL A 49 2.29 -3.87 13.20
N ILE A 50 2.41 -2.99 12.21
CA ILE A 50 1.43 -1.96 11.88
C ILE A 50 0.81 -2.28 10.52
N VAL A 51 -0.52 -2.24 10.43
CA VAL A 51 -1.26 -2.57 9.21
C VAL A 51 -2.25 -1.45 8.89
N PHE A 52 -1.96 -0.69 7.84
CA PHE A 52 -2.85 0.36 7.34
C PHE A 52 -3.81 -0.16 6.29
N GLY A 53 -5.05 0.29 6.36
CA GLY A 53 -5.97 0.25 5.22
C GLY A 53 -5.43 1.13 4.08
N LEU A 54 -5.49 0.62 2.87
CA LEU A 54 -5.09 1.30 1.65
C LEU A 54 -6.33 1.54 0.80
N PRO A 55 -6.87 2.77 0.78
CA PRO A 55 -8.03 3.08 -0.05
C PRO A 55 -7.58 3.04 -1.51
N LYS A 56 -8.19 2.18 -2.32
CA LYS A 56 -7.98 2.12 -3.77
C LYS A 56 -9.30 2.36 -4.49
N SER A 57 -9.26 3.02 -5.66
CA SER A 57 -10.48 3.20 -6.47
C SER A 57 -10.86 1.88 -7.16
N MET A 58 -12.10 1.79 -7.67
CA MET A 58 -12.53 0.63 -8.48
C MET A 58 -11.72 0.45 -9.77
N SER A 59 -11.09 1.52 -10.28
CA SER A 59 -10.16 1.48 -11.43
C SER A 59 -8.75 0.98 -11.09
N PHE A 60 -8.53 0.43 -9.89
CA PHE A 60 -7.22 0.00 -9.36
C PHE A 60 -6.19 1.13 -9.21
N ASN A 61 -6.57 2.36 -9.50
CA ASN A 61 -5.74 3.54 -9.35
C ASN A 61 -5.65 3.97 -7.89
N TYR A 62 -4.48 4.49 -7.54
CA TYR A 62 -4.30 5.24 -6.31
C TYR A 62 -4.96 6.61 -6.43
N SER A 63 -5.48 7.10 -5.31
CA SER A 63 -6.16 8.38 -5.17
C SER A 63 -5.35 9.34 -4.29
N LYS A 64 -5.81 10.60 -4.19
CA LYS A 64 -5.27 11.56 -3.22
C LYS A 64 -5.40 11.05 -1.77
N GLN A 65 -6.44 10.27 -1.47
CA GLN A 65 -6.58 9.65 -0.14
C GLN A 65 -5.53 8.56 0.07
N SER A 66 -5.27 7.72 -0.95
CA SER A 66 -4.21 6.71 -0.91
C SER A 66 -2.86 7.36 -0.62
N PHE A 67 -2.57 8.49 -1.28
CA PHE A 67 -1.37 9.27 -1.03
C PHE A 67 -1.27 9.70 0.44
N LYS A 68 -2.30 10.35 0.99
CA LYS A 68 -2.30 10.78 2.41
C LYS A 68 -2.06 9.61 3.37
N THR A 69 -2.64 8.45 3.10
CA THR A 69 -2.47 7.25 3.92
C THR A 69 -1.04 6.73 3.84
N ILE A 70 -0.51 6.56 2.63
CA ILE A 70 0.86 6.08 2.42
C ILE A 70 1.88 7.05 3.00
N ASP A 71 1.66 8.36 2.84
CA ASP A 71 2.52 9.41 3.38
C ASP A 71 2.63 9.34 4.91
N LYS A 72 1.49 9.24 5.60
CA LYS A 72 1.47 9.05 7.06
C LYS A 72 2.11 7.72 7.48
N ALA A 73 1.88 6.65 6.72
CA ALA A 73 2.48 5.35 6.99
C ALA A 73 4.01 5.39 6.83
N ILE A 74 4.54 6.11 5.84
CA ILE A 74 5.98 6.34 5.66
C ILE A 74 6.55 7.14 6.83
N GLU A 75 5.87 8.19 7.27
CA GLU A 75 6.28 8.99 8.44
C GLU A 75 6.40 8.11 9.71
N ILE A 76 5.37 7.30 9.99
CA ILE A 76 5.36 6.35 11.12
C ILE A 76 6.49 5.32 10.98
N LYS A 77 6.67 4.75 9.78
CA LYS A 77 7.73 3.79 9.53
C LYS A 77 9.11 4.39 9.77
N ASN A 78 9.35 5.63 9.32
CA ASN A 78 10.62 6.30 9.50
C ASN A 78 10.89 6.64 10.97
N LYS A 79 9.85 6.99 11.74
CA LYS A 79 9.98 7.32 13.16
C LYS A 79 10.22 6.09 14.04
N PHE A 80 9.45 5.02 13.85
CA PHE A 80 9.45 3.88 14.78
C PHE A 80 10.19 2.65 14.25
N SER A 81 10.51 2.58 12.96
CA SER A 81 11.20 1.45 12.31
C SER A 81 10.49 0.09 12.39
N ASN A 82 9.25 0.05 12.85
CA ASN A 82 8.43 -1.15 12.88
C ASN A 82 8.13 -1.72 11.48
N ASN A 83 7.76 -2.99 11.47
CA ASN A 83 7.19 -3.62 10.27
C ASN A 83 5.83 -2.98 9.98
N LEU A 84 5.68 -2.43 8.78
CA LEU A 84 4.46 -1.75 8.35
C LEU A 84 3.98 -2.35 7.03
N PHE A 85 2.71 -2.69 6.99
CA PHE A 85 2.03 -3.24 5.82
C PHE A 85 0.83 -2.37 5.44
N LEU A 86 0.50 -2.37 4.15
CA LEU A 86 -0.68 -1.71 3.58
C LEU A 86 -1.58 -2.78 2.97
N VAL A 87 -2.87 -2.78 3.31
CA VAL A 87 -3.86 -3.75 2.83
C VAL A 87 -4.94 -3.02 2.06
N ASP A 88 -5.19 -3.44 0.81
CA ASP A 88 -6.24 -2.84 -0.02
C ASP A 88 -7.61 -3.03 0.65
N GLU A 89 -8.31 -1.93 0.96
CA GLU A 89 -9.60 -1.96 1.65
C GLU A 89 -10.74 -2.55 0.79
N ARG A 90 -10.57 -2.61 -0.54
CA ARG A 90 -11.55 -3.21 -1.46
C ARG A 90 -11.60 -4.73 -1.37
N LEU A 91 -10.59 -5.34 -0.74
CA LEU A 91 -10.51 -6.77 -0.44
C LEU A 91 -11.66 -7.28 0.46
N THR A 92 -12.71 -6.49 0.64
CA THR A 92 -13.93 -6.82 1.36
C THR A 92 -15.04 -7.37 0.46
N THR A 93 -14.71 -7.80 -0.76
CA THR A 93 -15.67 -8.28 -1.76
C THR A 93 -15.38 -9.71 -2.24
N GLN A 94 -16.38 -10.33 -2.88
CA GLN A 94 -16.54 -11.73 -3.32
C GLN A 94 -15.29 -12.49 -3.81
N SER A 95 -14.21 -11.82 -4.21
CA SER A 95 -12.93 -12.41 -4.62
C SER A 95 -12.17 -13.06 -3.46
N LEU A 96 -12.07 -12.39 -2.31
CA LEU A 96 -11.53 -13.00 -1.09
C LEU A 96 -12.42 -14.13 -0.56
N TYR A 97 -13.73 -14.03 -0.81
CA TYR A 97 -14.66 -15.11 -0.53
C TYR A 97 -14.40 -16.37 -1.37
N ASN A 98 -14.02 -16.21 -2.65
CA ASN A 98 -13.70 -17.33 -3.54
C ASN A 98 -12.33 -17.95 -3.25
N GLU A 99 -11.34 -17.15 -2.82
CA GLU A 99 -10.02 -17.63 -2.38
C GLU A 99 -10.08 -18.27 -0.98
N MET A 100 -11.02 -17.84 -0.13
CA MET A 100 -11.28 -18.37 1.23
C MET A 100 -12.35 -19.47 1.30
N LYS A 101 -12.76 -20.05 0.16
CA LYS A 101 -13.87 -21.03 0.03
C LYS A 101 -13.81 -22.28 0.91
N GLY A 102 -12.73 -22.49 1.67
CA GLY A 102 -12.61 -23.58 2.64
C GLY A 102 -12.40 -23.16 4.11
N LYS A 103 -12.28 -21.86 4.45
CA LYS A 103 -11.84 -21.44 5.80
C LYS A 103 -12.72 -20.42 6.52
N VAL A 104 -13.59 -19.66 5.84
CA VAL A 104 -14.39 -18.61 6.52
C VAL A 104 -15.84 -18.60 6.04
N ASN A 105 -16.77 -18.55 6.99
CA ASN A 105 -18.22 -18.54 6.74
C ASN A 105 -18.67 -17.21 6.10
N SER A 106 -19.32 -17.29 4.93
CA SER A 106 -19.82 -16.16 4.13
C SER A 106 -20.62 -15.13 4.92
N LYS A 107 -21.43 -15.60 5.87
CA LYS A 107 -22.29 -14.77 6.73
C LYS A 107 -21.49 -13.92 7.72
N LYS A 108 -20.31 -14.39 8.17
CA LYS A 108 -19.43 -13.60 9.07
C LYS A 108 -18.88 -12.38 8.33
N ILE A 109 -18.37 -12.54 7.11
CA ILE A 109 -17.75 -11.46 6.32
C ILE A 109 -18.76 -10.34 5.99
N LYS A 110 -19.98 -10.69 5.55
CA LYS A 110 -21.05 -9.68 5.32
C LYS A 110 -21.47 -8.96 6.62
N LYS A 111 -21.52 -9.68 7.75
CA LYS A 111 -21.77 -9.07 9.08
C LYS A 111 -20.59 -8.22 9.58
N THR A 112 -19.40 -8.40 9.00
CA THR A 112 -18.17 -7.63 9.29
C THR A 112 -18.15 -6.28 8.54
N LYS A 113 -18.95 -6.10 7.48
CA LYS A 113 -19.12 -4.78 6.84
C LYS A 113 -19.77 -3.75 7.77
N ASP A 114 -20.54 -4.20 8.77
CA ASP A 114 -21.09 -3.38 9.84
C ASP A 114 -20.13 -3.25 11.05
N GLN A 115 -18.93 -3.85 10.97
CA GLN A 115 -17.90 -3.79 12.03
C GLN A 115 -16.84 -2.74 11.72
N ASN A 116 -16.19 -2.25 12.79
CA ASN A 116 -15.08 -1.31 12.77
C ASN A 116 -14.04 -1.68 11.68
N SER A 117 -13.88 -0.84 10.66
CA SER A 117 -13.02 -1.09 9.48
C SER A 117 -11.60 -1.50 9.86
N ALA A 118 -11.05 -0.95 10.94
CA ALA A 118 -9.70 -1.28 11.42
C ALA A 118 -9.57 -2.76 11.83
N VAL A 119 -10.64 -3.35 12.39
CA VAL A 119 -10.69 -4.77 12.75
C VAL A 119 -10.70 -5.63 11.50
N LEU A 120 -11.46 -5.22 10.48
CA LEU A 120 -11.54 -5.93 9.21
C LEU A 120 -10.19 -5.91 8.48
N ILE A 121 -9.55 -4.74 8.37
CA ILE A 121 -8.20 -4.57 7.81
C ILE A 121 -7.20 -5.50 8.51
N LEU A 122 -7.20 -5.49 9.85
CA LEU A 122 -6.26 -6.32 10.62
C LEU A 122 -6.56 -7.81 10.46
N SER A 123 -7.84 -8.20 10.47
CA SER A 123 -8.25 -9.60 10.28
C SER A 123 -7.84 -10.14 8.92
N ILE A 124 -8.00 -9.32 7.88
CA ILE A 124 -7.58 -9.65 6.51
C ILE A 124 -6.07 -9.94 6.49
N TYR A 125 -5.25 -9.07 7.08
CA TYR A 125 -3.81 -9.28 7.16
C TYR A 125 -3.40 -10.50 8.00
N LEU A 126 -4.01 -10.70 9.18
CA LEU A 126 -3.65 -11.83 10.06
C LEU A 126 -4.00 -13.18 9.44
N ASN A 127 -5.08 -13.25 8.66
CA ASN A 127 -5.47 -14.47 7.94
C ASN A 127 -4.52 -14.79 6.79
N ASN A 128 -4.02 -13.79 6.09
CA ASN A 128 -3.06 -13.97 5.01
C ASN A 128 -2.08 -12.78 4.96
N PRO A 129 -0.91 -12.85 5.61
CA PRO A 129 0.03 -11.74 5.58
C PRO A 129 0.55 -11.39 4.16
N ASN A 130 0.49 -12.35 3.22
CA ASN A 130 1.03 -12.17 1.86
C ASN A 130 0.23 -11.19 1.00
N ILE A 131 -1.02 -10.87 1.36
CA ILE A 131 -1.81 -9.85 0.65
C ILE A 131 -1.45 -8.42 1.07
N GLY A 132 -0.70 -8.26 2.17
CA GLY A 132 -0.23 -6.95 2.62
C GLY A 132 1.00 -6.49 1.84
N TYR A 133 0.96 -5.27 1.29
CA TYR A 133 2.15 -4.64 0.75
C TYR A 133 3.07 -4.24 1.89
N LYS A 134 4.21 -4.93 2.04
CA LYS A 134 5.25 -4.50 2.98
C LYS A 134 5.79 -3.14 2.54
N LEU A 135 5.59 -2.12 3.37
CA LEU A 135 6.07 -0.79 3.07
C LEU A 135 7.60 -0.76 3.25
N SER A 136 8.31 -0.56 2.15
CA SER A 136 9.77 -0.42 2.12
C SER A 136 10.19 0.57 1.03
N LYS A 137 11.27 1.30 1.31
CA LYS A 137 11.94 2.11 0.30
C LYS A 137 12.42 1.21 -0.83
N LYS A 138 12.16 1.59 -2.08
CA LYS A 138 12.66 0.88 -3.25
C LYS A 138 13.97 1.47 -3.73
N GLU A 139 14.71 0.66 -4.47
CA GLU A 139 15.90 1.09 -5.18
C GLU A 139 15.52 2.16 -6.23
N ILE A 140 16.40 3.14 -6.40
CA ILE A 140 16.19 4.27 -7.30
C ILE A 140 17.26 4.22 -8.38
N TYR A 141 16.83 4.00 -9.62
CA TYR A 141 17.71 3.80 -10.77
C TYR A 141 18.03 5.11 -11.48
N THR A 142 19.26 5.21 -11.98
CA THR A 142 19.68 6.29 -12.88
C THR A 142 19.84 5.68 -14.27
N VAL A 143 18.95 6.04 -15.18
CA VAL A 143 18.96 5.53 -16.56
C VAL A 143 19.69 6.48 -17.51
N ASP A 144 20.35 5.91 -18.51
CA ASP A 144 20.96 6.65 -19.59
C ASP A 144 19.88 7.20 -20.53
N LYS A 145 19.73 8.53 -20.51
CA LYS A 145 18.71 9.24 -21.28
C LYS A 145 18.88 9.07 -22.80
N SER A 146 20.11 8.82 -23.27
CA SER A 146 20.39 8.67 -24.71
C SER A 146 19.64 7.48 -25.33
N LYS A 147 19.36 6.44 -24.53
CA LYS A 147 18.72 5.20 -24.96
C LYS A 147 17.21 5.33 -25.29
N PHE A 148 16.62 6.48 -24.97
CA PHE A 148 15.16 6.73 -25.08
C PHE A 148 14.78 7.85 -26.06
N SER A 149 15.70 8.35 -26.88
CA SER A 149 15.37 9.41 -27.85
C SER A 149 14.29 8.95 -28.83
N ASN A 150 13.20 9.73 -28.96
CA ASN A 150 12.05 9.45 -29.82
C ASN A 150 11.35 8.10 -29.55
N LYS A 151 11.38 7.61 -28.31
CA LYS A 151 10.72 6.36 -27.90
C LYS A 151 9.58 6.62 -26.93
N ASN A 152 8.48 5.92 -27.12
CA ASN A 152 7.40 5.81 -26.14
C ASN A 152 7.84 4.83 -25.05
N VAL A 153 8.07 5.34 -23.84
CA VAL A 153 8.58 4.54 -22.72
C VAL A 153 7.50 4.34 -21.67
N LEU A 154 7.31 3.08 -21.26
CA LEU A 154 6.54 2.70 -20.09
C LEU A 154 7.49 2.35 -18.94
N VAL A 155 7.27 2.91 -17.76
CA VAL A 155 7.98 2.57 -16.53
C VAL A 155 7.04 1.75 -15.64
N GLU A 156 7.37 0.47 -15.47
CA GLU A 156 6.58 -0.46 -14.66
C GLU A 156 7.26 -0.70 -13.31
N ASN A 157 6.58 -0.27 -12.24
CA ASN A 157 6.87 -0.66 -10.86
C ASN A 157 8.36 -0.57 -10.43
N ILE A 158 9.08 0.44 -10.91
CA ILE A 158 10.44 0.81 -10.49
C ILE A 158 10.53 2.31 -10.20
N ALA A 159 11.51 2.76 -9.42
CA ALA A 159 11.76 4.20 -9.19
C ALA A 159 12.92 4.71 -10.06
N LEU A 160 12.68 5.79 -10.79
CA LEU A 160 13.73 6.52 -11.51
C LEU A 160 14.17 7.75 -10.70
N LYS A 161 15.48 8.03 -10.65
CA LYS A 161 16.04 9.20 -9.95
C LYS A 161 15.53 10.52 -10.51
N ASN A 162 15.51 10.62 -11.84
CA ASN A 162 15.07 11.79 -12.60
C ASN A 162 13.97 11.37 -13.57
N PRO A 163 12.75 11.15 -13.07
CA PRO A 163 11.65 10.71 -13.90
C PRO A 163 11.19 11.84 -14.83
N LYS A 164 10.56 11.49 -15.96
CA LYS A 164 10.21 12.44 -17.01
C LYS A 164 8.71 12.40 -17.30
N ASN A 165 8.12 13.55 -17.63
CA ASN A 165 6.68 13.67 -17.89
C ASN A 165 6.24 13.09 -19.24
N ASP A 166 7.18 12.89 -20.18
CA ASP A 166 6.95 12.25 -21.47
C ASP A 166 6.92 10.71 -21.39
N PHE A 167 7.23 10.12 -20.23
CA PHE A 167 7.11 8.69 -19.98
C PHE A 167 5.73 8.34 -19.41
N SER A 168 5.26 7.13 -19.68
CA SER A 168 4.09 6.55 -19.03
C SER A 168 4.51 5.75 -17.78
N TYR A 169 3.66 5.72 -16.75
CA TYR A 169 3.97 5.09 -15.46
C TYR A 169 2.86 4.15 -14.99
N GLU A 170 3.14 2.85 -14.93
CA GLU A 170 2.26 1.84 -14.33
C GLU A 170 2.83 1.38 -12.98
N ILE A 171 2.29 1.92 -11.89
CA ILE A 171 2.82 1.75 -10.54
C ILE A 171 1.82 1.00 -9.66
N LYS A 172 2.25 -0.15 -9.16
CA LYS A 172 1.43 -1.02 -8.29
C LYS A 172 1.84 -0.93 -6.83
N ASP A 173 3.14 -0.79 -6.58
CA ASP A 173 3.68 -0.66 -5.23
C ASP A 173 3.32 0.68 -4.59
N PRO A 174 2.81 0.70 -3.34
CA PRO A 174 2.41 1.93 -2.66
C PRO A 174 3.55 2.94 -2.46
N TRP A 175 4.77 2.46 -2.14
CA TRP A 175 5.90 3.36 -1.92
C TRP A 175 6.31 4.06 -3.21
N LEU A 176 6.32 3.32 -4.33
CA LEU A 176 6.58 3.91 -5.64
C LEU A 176 5.51 4.92 -6.03
N PHE A 177 4.24 4.63 -5.76
CA PHE A 177 3.17 5.59 -6.03
C PHE A 177 3.41 6.88 -5.25
N TRP A 178 3.69 6.80 -3.95
CA TRP A 178 4.04 7.97 -3.14
C TRP A 178 5.28 8.72 -3.68
N TYR A 179 6.29 7.97 -4.12
CA TYR A 179 7.53 8.53 -4.67
C TYR A 179 7.27 9.38 -5.93
N TYR A 180 6.44 8.89 -6.85
CA TYR A 180 6.09 9.60 -8.09
C TYR A 180 5.08 10.72 -7.87
N PHE A 181 4.08 10.50 -7.01
CA PHE A 181 3.06 11.50 -6.71
C PHE A 181 3.69 12.78 -6.13
N ASN A 182 4.69 12.65 -5.24
CA ASN A 182 5.47 13.77 -4.71
C ASN A 182 6.29 14.54 -5.76
N ARG A 183 6.44 13.99 -6.97
CA ARG A 183 7.15 14.60 -8.10
C ARG A 183 6.18 15.07 -9.19
N ASN A 184 4.89 15.18 -8.86
CA ASN A 184 3.81 15.52 -9.79
C ASN A 184 3.70 14.58 -11.00
N ILE A 185 4.11 13.31 -10.82
CA ILE A 185 3.96 12.27 -11.84
C ILE A 185 2.76 11.43 -11.49
N ILE A 186 1.82 11.38 -12.42
CA ILE A 186 0.59 10.59 -12.29
C ILE A 186 0.89 9.20 -12.83
N SER A 187 0.66 8.19 -11.99
CA SER A 187 0.59 6.81 -12.46
C SER A 187 -0.85 6.51 -12.87
N GLU A 188 -1.00 5.96 -14.06
CA GLU A 188 -2.26 5.43 -14.53
C GLU A 188 -2.12 3.92 -14.69
N TYR A 189 -2.97 3.17 -14.00
CA TYR A 189 -3.17 1.76 -14.30
C TYR A 189 -3.93 1.68 -15.62
N SER A 190 -3.19 1.73 -16.73
CA SER A 190 -3.78 1.73 -18.06
C SER A 190 -3.77 0.31 -18.61
N TYR A 191 -4.92 -0.18 -19.08
CA TYR A 191 -4.96 -1.29 -20.04
C TYR A 191 -4.47 -0.83 -21.43
N LYS A 192 -3.53 0.14 -21.51
CA LYS A 192 -2.92 0.48 -22.80
C LYS A 192 -2.26 -0.79 -23.31
N ASN A 193 -2.50 -1.10 -24.57
CA ASN A 193 -1.89 -2.27 -25.17
C ASN A 193 -0.38 -2.10 -25.08
N LYS A 194 0.32 -3.02 -24.41
CA LYS A 194 1.78 -2.93 -24.18
C LYS A 194 2.54 -2.78 -25.49
N ASP A 195 1.95 -3.27 -26.58
CA ASP A 195 2.39 -3.15 -27.97
C ASP A 195 2.53 -1.70 -28.48
N THR A 196 1.99 -0.71 -27.76
CA THR A 196 2.11 0.72 -28.11
C THR A 196 3.39 1.39 -27.59
N PHE A 197 4.18 0.69 -26.77
CA PHE A 197 5.42 1.22 -26.20
C PHE A 197 6.65 0.61 -26.89
N ASP A 198 7.58 1.48 -27.27
CA ASP A 198 8.87 1.05 -27.85
C ASP A 198 9.79 0.44 -26.78
N VAL A 199 9.65 0.88 -25.53
CA VAL A 199 10.45 0.39 -24.40
C VAL A 199 9.58 0.26 -23.16
N ILE A 200 9.71 -0.88 -22.49
CA ILE A 200 9.11 -1.13 -21.18
C ILE A 200 10.25 -1.29 -20.19
N LEU A 201 10.39 -0.37 -19.24
CA LEU A 201 11.38 -0.41 -18.17
C LEU A 201 10.77 -1.05 -16.93
N ASN A 202 11.36 -2.15 -16.48
CA ASN A 202 10.96 -2.85 -15.27
C ASN A 202 12.19 -3.43 -14.55
N SER A 203 11.98 -4.09 -13.40
CA SER A 203 13.08 -4.63 -12.61
C SER A 203 13.92 -5.71 -13.32
N GLU A 204 13.38 -6.36 -14.35
CA GLU A 204 14.06 -7.46 -15.05
C GLU A 204 15.06 -6.94 -16.09
N ASN A 205 14.76 -5.81 -16.74
CA ASN A 205 15.57 -5.27 -17.82
C ASN A 205 16.24 -3.93 -17.51
N ILE A 206 15.97 -3.32 -16.36
CA ILE A 206 16.50 -1.98 -16.03
C ILE A 206 18.02 -1.88 -16.15
N ASN A 207 18.75 -2.96 -15.88
CA ASN A 207 20.20 -3.02 -15.94
C ASN A 207 20.75 -2.71 -17.34
N ASP A 208 20.01 -3.02 -18.40
CA ASP A 208 20.42 -2.72 -19.78
C ASP A 208 20.36 -1.20 -20.09
N PHE A 209 19.70 -0.43 -19.22
CA PHE A 209 19.43 0.99 -19.40
C PHE A 209 20.11 1.87 -18.36
N ILE A 210 20.79 1.29 -17.37
CA ILE A 210 21.56 2.04 -16.37
C ILE A 210 22.84 2.60 -17.03
N LYS A 211 23.32 3.71 -16.46
CA LYS A 211 24.59 4.36 -16.83
C LYS A 211 25.77 3.70 -16.16
#